data_AF-A0A0A2LZS0-F1
#
_entry.id   AF-A0A0A2LZS0-F1
#
_cell.length_a   1.000
_cell.length_b   1.000
_cell.length_c   1.000
_cell.angle_alpha   90.00
_cell.angle_beta   90.00
_cell.angle_gamma   90.00
#
_symmetry.space_group_name_H-M   'P 1'
#
loop_
_entity.id
_entity.type
_entity.pdbx_description
1 polymer ?
#
loop_
_entity_poly.entity_id
_entity_poly.type
_entity_poly.pdbx_seq_one_letter_code
_entity_poly.pdbx_strand_id
1 'polypeptide(L)' 'MSAQKPRILITGATGQVGQKTISFLQNNDSIEIVAAVRSAAKAQAFQDKGIATVILDFDNEATYTDALKDIDR' A
#
# COMPACT_ATOMS: atom_id res chain seq x y z
N MET A 1 18.53 -18.38 0.60
CA MET A 1 18.17 -16.97 0.86
C MET A 1 16.84 -16.74 0.18
N SER A 2 15.74 -16.67 0.93
CA SER A 2 14.46 -16.29 0.36
C SER A 2 14.58 -14.84 -0.08
N ALA A 3 14.56 -14.57 -1.39
CA ALA A 3 14.55 -13.20 -1.88
C ALA A 3 13.29 -12.53 -1.32
N GLN A 4 13.48 -11.48 -0.52
CA GLN A 4 12.37 -10.68 -0.01
C GLN A 4 11.63 -10.08 -1.22
N LYS A 5 10.31 -10.28 -1.27
CA LYS A 5 9.50 -9.71 -2.34
C LYS A 5 9.56 -8.18 -2.23
N PRO A 6 9.80 -7.44 -3.32
CA PRO A 6 9.77 -6.00 -3.27
C PRO A 6 8.40 -5.50 -2.83
N ARG A 7 8.40 -4.60 -1.85
CA ARG A 7 7.21 -3.95 -1.30
C ARG A 7 6.92 -2.69 -2.10
N ILE A 8 5.75 -2.66 -2.73
CA ILE A 8 5.31 -1.57 -3.60
C ILE A 8 4.21 -0.79 -2.88
N LEU A 9 4.45 0.49 -2.62
CA LEU A 9 3.48 1.39 -2.01
C LEU A 9 2.60 2.03 -3.07
N ILE A 10 1.31 1.70 -3.04
CA ILE A 10 0.30 2.32 -3.90
C ILE A 10 -0.28 3.53 -3.18
N THR A 11 0.20 4.71 -3.56
CA THR A 11 -0.39 5.98 -3.14
C THR A 11 -1.72 6.21 -3.87
N GLY A 12 -2.67 6.87 -3.21
CA GLY A 12 -4.01 7.05 -3.79
C GLY A 12 -4.77 5.74 -4.01
N ALA A 13 -4.46 4.68 -3.25
CA ALA A 13 -5.05 3.34 -3.36
C ALA A 13 -6.58 3.34 -3.37
N THR A 14 -7.20 4.33 -2.72
CA THR A 14 -8.67 4.45 -2.62
C THR A 14 -9.32 5.04 -3.88
N GLY A 15 -8.55 5.63 -4.79
CA GLY A 15 -9.05 6.20 -6.04
C GLY A 15 -9.27 5.15 -7.13
N GLN A 16 -9.92 5.55 -8.24
CA GLN A 16 -10.24 4.63 -9.34
C GLN A 16 -8.99 3.98 -9.95
N VAL A 17 -7.92 4.75 -10.14
CA VAL A 17 -6.65 4.25 -10.68
C VAL A 17 -5.99 3.32 -9.68
N GLY A 18 -5.85 3.74 -8.42
CA GLY A 18 -5.24 2.93 -7.36
C GLY A 18 -5.92 1.56 -7.18
N GLN A 19 -7.25 1.52 -7.17
CA GLN A 19 -7.99 0.26 -7.07
C GLN A 19 -7.76 -0.67 -8.27
N LYS A 20 -7.69 -0.12 -9.49
CA LYS A 20 -7.39 -0.91 -10.70
C LYS A 20 -5.95 -1.41 -10.68
N THR A 21 -5.00 -0.58 -10.27
CA THR A 21 -3.59 -0.97 -10.12
C THR A 21 -3.43 -2.10 -9.12
N ILE A 22 -4.05 -2.01 -7.95
CA ILE A 22 -4.06 -3.08 -6.94
C ILE A 22 -4.67 -4.35 -7.53
N SER A 23 -5.83 -4.25 -8.19
CA SER A 23 -6.49 -5.40 -8.81
C SER A 23 -5.66 -6.07 -9.91
N PHE A 24 -4.83 -5.30 -10.62
CA PHE A 24 -3.91 -5.81 -11.62
C PHE A 24 -2.68 -6.48 -10.99
N LEU A 25 -2.10 -5.84 -9.97
CA LEU A 25 -0.89 -6.30 -9.31
C LEU A 25 -1.13 -7.47 -8.33
N GLN A 26 -2.34 -7.64 -7.78
CA GLN A 26 -2.63 -8.67 -6.78
C GLN A 26 -2.40 -10.11 -7.29
N ASN A 27 -2.39 -10.31 -8.60
CA ASN A 27 -2.12 -11.61 -9.23
C ASN A 27 -0.62 -11.89 -9.40
N ASN A 28 0.25 -10.98 -8.96
CA ASN A 28 1.69 -11.12 -9.09
C ASN A 28 2.30 -11.59 -7.77
N ASP A 29 2.63 -12.87 -7.70
CA ASP A 29 3.24 -13.48 -6.52
C ASP A 29 4.67 -13.02 -6.24
N SER A 30 5.31 -12.29 -7.16
CA SER A 30 6.68 -11.81 -6.97
C SER A 30 6.79 -10.52 -6.15
N ILE A 31 5.69 -9.85 -5.86
CA ILE A 31 5.67 -8.54 -5.18
C ILE A 31 4.78 -8.57 -3.93
N GLU A 32 4.99 -7.62 -3.03
CA GLU A 32 4.09 -7.35 -1.90
C GLU A 32 3.46 -5.96 -2.09
N ILE A 33 2.13 -5.87 -2.03
CA ILE A 33 1.41 -4.61 -2.24
C ILE A 33 1.09 -4.00 -0.89
N VAL A 34 1.42 -2.71 -0.74
CA VAL A 34 1.05 -1.90 0.41
C VAL A 34 0.17 -0.75 -0.07
N ALA A 35 -1.01 -0.58 0.50
CA ALA A 35 -1.94 0.49 0.14
C ALA A 35 -1.79 1.69 1.10
N ALA A 36 -1.48 2.87 0.55
CA ALA A 36 -1.44 4.10 1.31
C ALA A 36 -2.86 4.68 1.44
N VAL A 37 -3.32 4.89 2.67
CA VAL A 37 -4.63 5.46 2.98
C VAL A 37 -4.52 6.65 3.93
N ARG A 38 -5.47 7.58 3.86
CA ARG A 38 -5.49 8.76 4.74
C ARG A 38 -6.17 8.52 6.09
N SER A 39 -6.87 7.40 6.26
CA SER A 39 -7.58 7.09 7.51
C SER A 39 -7.74 5.59 7.73
N ALA A 40 -7.81 5.18 8.99
CA ALA A 40 -8.01 3.79 9.39
C ALA A 40 -9.30 3.18 8.83
N ALA A 41 -10.38 3.97 8.70
CA ALA A 41 -11.63 3.50 8.12
C ALA A 41 -11.47 3.02 6.66
N LYS A 42 -10.59 3.68 5.88
CA LYS A 42 -10.28 3.24 4.51
C LYS A 42 -9.29 2.08 4.49
N ALA A 43 -8.49 1.90 5.54
CA ALA A 43 -7.55 0.79 5.66
C ALA A 43 -8.28 -0.55 5.74
N GLN A 44 -9.41 -0.61 6.46
CA GLN A 44 -10.17 -1.84 6.70
C GLN A 44 -10.52 -2.56 5.39
N ALA A 45 -11.00 -1.82 4.38
CA ALA A 45 -11.39 -2.40 3.09
C ALA A 45 -10.24 -3.08 2.32
N PHE A 46 -8.99 -2.73 2.60
CA PHE A 46 -7.80 -3.37 2.04
C PHE A 46 -7.32 -4.52 2.92
N GLN A 47 -7.37 -4.36 4.25
CA GLN A 47 -7.04 -5.41 5.21
C GLN A 47 -7.97 -6.63 5.06
N ASP A 48 -9.26 -6.40 4.81
CA ASP A 48 -10.23 -7.46 4.52
C ASP A 48 -9.89 -8.25 3.24
N LYS A 49 -9.09 -7.67 2.34
CA LYS A 49 -8.57 -8.30 1.12
C LYS A 49 -7.18 -8.91 1.31
N GLY A 50 -6.64 -8.89 2.52
CA GLY A 50 -5.28 -9.35 2.82
C GLY A 50 -4.17 -8.41 2.33
N ILE A 51 -4.50 -7.16 2.02
CA ILE A 51 -3.54 -6.15 1.54
C ILE A 51 -3.04 -5.33 2.73
N ALA A 52 -1.71 -5.21 2.86
CA ALA A 52 -1.10 -4.38 3.89
C ALA A 52 -1.44 -2.91 3.67
N THR A 53 -1.60 -2.15 4.75
CA THR A 53 -1.95 -0.72 4.68
C THR A 53 -1.04 0.12 5.54
N VAL A 54 -0.77 1.34 5.08
CA VAL A 54 -0.06 2.37 5.85
C VAL A 54 -0.85 3.68 5.81
N ILE A 55 -0.73 4.46 6.88
CA ILE A 55 -1.28 5.81 6.89
C ILE A 55 -0.28 6.75 6.24
N LEU A 56 -0.67 7.32 5.10
CA LEU A 56 0.09 8.36 4.43
C LEU A 56 -0.85 9.52 4.14
N ASP A 57 -0.55 10.67 4.72
CA ASP A 57 -1.22 11.91 4.42
C ASP A 57 -0.19 12.90 3.86
N PHE A 58 -0.33 13.26 2.58
CA PHE A 58 0.60 14.17 1.90
C PHE A 58 0.68 15.55 2.56
N ASP A 59 -0.37 15.97 3.26
CA ASP A 59 -0.40 17.24 3.98
C ASP A 59 0.28 17.15 5.38
N ASN A 60 0.66 15.94 5.81
CA ASN A 60 1.29 15.69 7.11
C ASN A 60 2.57 14.85 6.95
N GLU A 61 3.71 15.54 6.88
CA GLU A 61 5.04 14.95 6.71
C GLU A 61 5.41 13.97 7.83
N ALA A 62 4.84 14.10 9.04
CA ALA A 62 5.10 13.16 10.13
C ALA A 62 4.65 11.73 9.78
N THR A 63 3.71 11.57 8.85
CA THR A 63 3.24 10.26 8.38
C THR A 63 4.20 9.59 7.40
N TYR A 64 5.15 10.34 6.81
CA TYR A 64 5.97 9.84 5.70
C TYR A 64 6.98 8.79 6.18
N THR A 65 7.58 9.03 7.35
CA THR A 65 8.62 8.15 7.89
C THR A 65 8.09 6.73 8.10
N ASP A 66 6.92 6.59 8.73
CA ASP A 66 6.31 5.28 8.94
C ASP A 66 5.74 4.68 7.65
N ALA A 67 5.16 5.50 6.77
CA ALA A 67 4.55 5.02 5.53
C ALA A 67 5.56 4.51 4.48
N LEU A 68 6.76 5.12 4.44
CA LEU A 68 7.81 4.78 3.47
C LEU A 68 8.82 3.77 4.03
N LYS A 69 8.70 3.41 5.30
CA LYS A 69 9.58 2.44 5.94
C LYS A 69 9.43 1.06 5.29
N ASP A 70 10.56 0.45 4.95
CA ASP A 70 10.61 -0.87 4.33
C ASP A 70 9.79 -0.97 3.02
N ILE A 71 9.68 0.13 2.26
CA ILE A 71 9.10 0.17 0.92
C ILE A 71 10.22 0.25 -0.11
N ASP A 72 10.15 -0.59 -1.13
CA ASP A 72 11.13 -0.64 -2.22
C ASP A 72 10.77 0.27 -3.40
N ARG A 73 9.46 0.47 -3.65
CA ARG A 73 8.93 1.22 -4.81
C ARG A 73 7.67 2.00 -4.49
#